data_AF-A0A3D4USA2-F1
#
_entry.id   AF-A0A3D4USA2-F1
#
_cell.length_a   1.000
_cell.length_b   1.000
_cell.length_c   1.000
_cell.angle_alpha   90.00
_cell.angle_beta   90.00
_cell.angle_gamma   90.00
#
_symmetry.space_group_name_H-M   'P 1'
#
loop_
_entity.id
_entity.type
_entity.pdbx_description
1 polymer ?
#
loop_
_entity_poly.entity_id
_entity_poly.type
_entity_poly.pdbx_seq_one_letter_code
_entity_poly.pdbx_strand_id
1 'polypeptide(L)'
;MKSLEAVFGPNSALVEELYDQYKEDPNSVPAHWKNFFDEHEGKSVNGESSQKTEQASAPAPAKQEKAPKKESSGSANAPKNAQLEKIKGVATKIVENMDLSLQVPTATSLRVLPVKMMIEDRTVINTHLLQRNEPKASFTHFIAWAIIKALEEFPGVNNAYHFDGDNHYKVV
;
A
#
# COMPACT_ATOMS: atom_id res chain seq x y z
N MET A 1 -11.06 23.88 16.81
CA MET A 1 -10.00 23.20 16.06
C MET A 1 -10.61 21.96 15.42
N LYS A 2 -10.42 21.72 14.11
CA LYS A 2 -10.83 20.44 13.51
C LYS A 2 -9.92 19.35 14.11
N SER A 3 -10.47 18.24 14.59
CA SER A 3 -9.65 17.13 15.07
C SER A 3 -8.80 16.57 13.92
N LEU A 4 -7.57 16.13 14.22
CA LEU A 4 -6.70 15.47 13.23
C LEU A 4 -7.40 14.26 12.59
N GLU A 5 -8.26 13.58 13.37
CA GLU A 5 -9.12 12.50 12.89
C GLU A 5 -10.10 12.94 11.79
N ALA A 6 -10.64 14.15 11.86
CA ALA A 6 -11.54 14.69 10.83
C ALA A 6 -10.83 15.08 9.53
N VAL A 7 -9.50 15.26 9.56
CA VAL A 7 -8.69 15.70 8.41
C VAL A 7 -7.95 14.52 7.77
N PHE A 8 -7.45 13.59 8.57
CA PHE A 8 -6.56 12.51 8.14
C PHE A 8 -7.17 11.11 8.22
N GLY A 9 -8.37 10.98 8.80
CA GLY A 9 -9.12 9.71 8.83
C GLY A 9 -8.29 8.56 9.42
N PRO A 10 -8.19 7.40 8.75
CA PRO A 10 -7.43 6.24 9.25
C PRO A 10 -5.95 6.48 9.56
N ASN A 11 -5.35 7.56 9.01
CA ASN A 11 -3.95 7.90 9.24
C ASN A 11 -3.75 8.83 10.45
N SER A 12 -4.81 9.15 11.20
CA SER A 12 -4.76 10.08 12.33
C SER A 12 -3.71 9.71 13.37
N ALA A 13 -3.59 8.41 13.70
CA ALA A 13 -2.61 7.91 14.67
C ALA A 13 -1.15 8.16 14.22
N LEU A 14 -0.86 8.03 12.93
CA LEU A 14 0.47 8.32 12.38
C LEU A 14 0.77 9.81 12.41
N VAL A 15 -0.21 10.64 12.08
CA VAL A 15 -0.04 12.11 12.09
C VAL A 15 0.13 12.63 13.52
N GLU A 16 -0.53 12.03 14.49
CA GLU A 16 -0.35 12.33 15.92
C GLU A 16 1.06 11.99 16.38
N GLU A 17 1.59 10.81 16.02
CA GLU A 17 2.97 10.42 16.29
C GLU A 17 3.99 11.38 15.66
N LEU A 18 3.78 11.77 14.39
CA LEU A 18 4.62 12.76 13.71
C LEU A 18 4.55 14.14 14.37
N TYR A 19 3.38 14.54 14.88
CA TYR A 19 3.23 15.82 15.58
C TYR A 19 3.96 15.82 16.93
N ASP A 20 3.93 14.70 17.65
CA ASP A 20 4.69 14.57 18.90
C ASP A 20 6.20 14.55 18.66
N GLN A 21 6.68 13.88 17.61
CA GLN A 21 8.08 13.96 17.16
C GLN A 21 8.47 15.40 16.79
N TYR A 22 7.60 16.14 16.09
CA TYR A 22 7.82 17.55 15.76
C TYR A 22 7.96 18.45 17.00
N LYS A 23 7.18 18.19 18.07
CA LYS A 23 7.30 18.93 19.34
C LYS A 23 8.62 18.67 20.06
N GLU A 24 9.15 17.45 19.96
CA GLU A 24 10.44 17.08 20.56
C GLU A 24 11.62 17.65 19.76
N ASP A 25 11.63 17.42 18.44
CA ASP A 25 12.62 17.98 17.52
C ASP A 25 11.99 18.29 16.15
N PRO A 26 11.82 19.57 15.77
CA PRO A 26 11.25 19.96 14.48
C PRO A 26 12.04 19.46 13.24
N ASN A 27 13.28 19.03 13.39
CA ASN A 27 14.08 18.47 12.29
C ASN A 27 13.97 16.94 12.18
N SER A 28 13.29 16.28 13.12
CA SER A 28 13.02 14.83 13.08
C SER A 28 11.95 14.45 12.05
N VAL A 29 11.13 15.41 11.64
CA VAL A 29 10.07 15.22 10.64
C VAL A 29 10.48 15.73 9.25
N PRO A 30 9.99 15.11 8.16
CA PRO A 30 10.21 15.60 6.80
C PRO A 30 9.75 17.06 6.61
N ALA A 31 10.42 17.82 5.73
CA ALA A 31 10.19 19.26 5.55
C ALA A 31 8.72 19.63 5.24
N HIS A 32 7.98 18.79 4.52
CA HIS A 32 6.57 19.05 4.24
C HIS A 32 5.67 18.92 5.48
N TRP A 33 6.00 17.99 6.40
CA TRP A 33 5.32 17.86 7.70
C TRP A 33 5.66 19.02 8.63
N LYS A 34 6.93 19.42 8.64
CA LYS A 34 7.38 20.60 9.39
C LYS A 34 6.61 21.86 8.97
N ASN A 35 6.53 22.12 7.67
CA ASN A 35 5.80 23.28 7.13
C ASN A 35 4.30 23.22 7.47
N PHE A 36 3.70 22.04 7.39
CA PHE A 36 2.29 21.83 7.77
C PHE A 36 2.04 22.13 9.27
N PHE A 37 2.92 21.66 10.16
CA PHE A 37 2.79 21.92 11.60
C PHE A 37 3.15 23.37 11.97
N ASP A 38 4.13 23.98 11.32
CA ASP A 38 4.48 25.39 11.49
C ASP A 38 3.30 26.31 11.11
N GLU A 39 2.64 26.04 9.99
CA GLU A 39 1.41 26.75 9.56
C GLU A 39 0.26 26.55 10.57
N HIS A 40 0.13 25.32 11.12
CA HIS A 40 -0.91 25.00 12.10
C HIS A 40 -0.66 25.61 13.49
N GLU A 41 0.60 25.84 13.89
CA GLU A 41 0.97 26.55 15.14
C GLU A 41 1.04 28.08 14.97
N GLY A 42 0.78 28.60 13.77
CA GLY A 42 0.81 30.04 13.48
C GLY A 42 2.23 30.63 13.44
N LYS A 43 3.26 29.80 13.25
CA LYS A 43 4.63 30.26 13.03
C LYS A 43 4.74 30.76 11.59
N SER A 44 5.13 32.03 11.44
CA SER A 44 5.22 32.67 10.12
C SER A 44 6.34 32.01 9.28
N VAL A 45 5.95 31.23 8.28
CA VAL A 45 6.85 30.70 7.25
C VAL A 45 7.27 31.85 6.34
N ASN A 46 8.54 32.25 6.45
CA ASN A 46 9.10 33.30 5.60
C ASN A 46 9.32 32.75 4.18
N GLY A 47 8.28 32.90 3.35
CA GLY A 47 8.36 33.20 1.92
C GLY A 47 9.14 32.24 1.02
N GLU A 48 8.53 31.11 0.68
CA GLU A 48 8.51 30.62 -0.71
C GLU A 48 7.19 29.84 -0.92
N SER A 49 6.17 30.57 -1.38
CA SER A 49 4.87 30.00 -1.69
C SER A 49 4.83 29.50 -3.14
N SER A 50 4.33 28.30 -3.33
CA SER A 50 3.31 28.04 -4.34
C SER A 50 2.48 26.84 -3.94
N GLN A 51 1.20 27.10 -3.68
CA GLN A 51 0.16 26.11 -3.52
C GLN A 51 0.11 25.19 -4.74
N LYS A 52 0.13 23.89 -4.47
CA LYS A 52 -0.74 22.97 -5.20
C LYS A 52 -1.43 22.12 -4.16
N THR A 53 -2.72 22.38 -3.96
CA THR A 53 -3.65 21.42 -3.37
C THR A 53 -3.67 20.20 -4.29
N GLU A 54 -2.77 19.24 -4.05
CA GLU A 54 -2.89 17.90 -4.61
C GLU A 54 -3.94 17.15 -3.79
N GLN A 55 -5.18 17.34 -4.21
CA GLN A 55 -6.22 16.33 -4.11
C GLN A 55 -5.60 14.99 -4.51
N ALA A 56 -5.53 14.05 -3.58
CA ALA A 56 -4.91 12.74 -3.76
C ALA A 56 -5.70 11.93 -4.81
N SER A 57 -5.41 12.20 -6.08
CA SER A 57 -5.70 11.33 -7.21
C SER A 57 -4.47 10.48 -7.49
N ALA A 58 -4.72 9.20 -7.79
CA ALA A 58 -3.76 8.13 -8.05
C ALA A 58 -2.52 8.55 -8.89
N PRO A 59 -1.33 8.00 -8.60
CA PRO A 59 -0.12 8.32 -9.36
C PRO A 59 -0.14 7.64 -10.74
N ALA A 60 0.10 8.44 -11.77
CA ALA A 60 0.50 8.02 -13.13
C ALA A 60 1.85 8.70 -13.49
N PRO A 61 2.64 8.12 -14.41
CA PRO A 61 4.08 7.94 -14.23
C PRO A 61 4.93 9.15 -14.61
N ALA A 62 5.86 9.54 -13.73
CA ALA A 62 6.85 10.56 -14.00
C ALA A 62 7.97 10.03 -14.90
N LYS A 63 8.23 10.80 -15.97
CA LYS A 63 9.31 10.65 -16.93
C LYS A 63 10.66 10.76 -16.21
N GLN A 64 11.57 9.85 -16.55
CA GLN A 64 12.91 9.68 -15.99
C GLN A 64 13.69 10.98 -15.88
N GLU A 65 14.05 11.34 -14.65
CA GLU A 65 15.21 12.17 -14.35
C GLU A 65 16.36 11.23 -13.98
N LYS A 66 17.50 11.39 -14.66
CA LYS A 66 18.66 10.49 -14.55
C LYS A 66 19.12 10.44 -13.09
N ALA A 67 18.94 9.26 -12.48
CA ALA A 67 19.49 8.97 -11.16
C ALA A 67 21.01 9.15 -11.18
N PRO A 68 21.62 9.89 -10.22
CA PRO A 68 23.03 9.72 -9.95
C PRO A 68 23.25 8.24 -9.57
N LYS A 69 24.27 7.61 -10.15
CA LYS A 69 24.70 6.25 -9.80
C LYS A 69 24.79 6.17 -8.27
N LYS A 70 23.84 5.47 -7.65
CA LYS A 70 23.98 5.00 -6.27
C LYS A 70 25.09 3.96 -6.32
N GLU A 71 26.29 4.40 -5.96
CA GLU A 71 27.30 3.51 -5.44
C GLU A 71 26.66 2.63 -4.37
N SER A 72 26.95 1.34 -4.44
CA SER A 72 26.58 0.34 -3.46
C SER A 72 27.20 0.68 -2.11
N SER A 73 26.56 1.54 -1.34
CA SER A 73 26.88 1.80 0.06
C SER A 73 25.62 1.65 0.89
N GLY A 74 25.42 0.45 1.43
CA GLY A 74 24.23 0.12 2.20
C GLY A 74 24.41 -1.11 3.07
N SER A 75 25.58 -1.28 3.70
CA SER A 75 25.60 -1.97 4.99
C SER A 75 24.90 -1.03 5.97
N ALA A 76 23.57 -1.10 6.02
CA ALA A 76 22.83 -0.65 7.18
C ALA A 76 23.35 -1.51 8.33
N ASN A 77 24.26 -0.94 9.13
CA ASN A 77 24.83 -1.64 10.27
C ASN A 77 23.67 -2.05 11.16
N ALA A 78 23.49 -3.36 11.31
CA ALA A 78 22.57 -3.91 12.29
C ALA A 78 22.87 -3.24 13.65
N PRO A 79 21.84 -2.97 14.48
CA PRO A 79 22.04 -2.34 15.77
C PRO A 79 23.17 -3.06 16.53
N LYS A 80 24.07 -2.32 17.19
CA LYS A 80 25.33 -2.89 17.75
C LYS A 80 25.12 -4.04 18.76
N ASN A 81 23.91 -4.17 19.31
CA ASN A 81 23.52 -5.23 20.24
C ASN A 81 22.58 -6.28 19.61
N ALA A 82 22.42 -6.30 18.28
CA ALA A 82 21.52 -7.21 17.58
C ALA A 82 22.22 -8.52 17.21
N GLN A 83 21.52 -9.64 17.42
CA GLN A 83 21.93 -10.95 16.90
C GLN A 83 21.42 -11.11 15.47
N LEU A 84 22.33 -11.38 14.54
CA LEU A 84 22.01 -11.63 13.15
C LEU A 84 21.69 -13.12 12.95
N GLU A 85 20.42 -13.43 12.68
CA GLU A 85 20.01 -14.76 12.25
C GLU A 85 19.83 -14.82 10.73
N LYS A 86 20.43 -15.81 10.08
CA LYS A 86 20.29 -16.00 8.63
C LYS A 86 18.94 -16.60 8.29
N ILE A 87 18.18 -15.92 7.44
CA ILE A 87 16.93 -16.43 6.84
C ILE A 87 17.26 -17.64 5.95
N LYS A 88 16.54 -18.75 6.13
CA LYS A 88 16.76 -20.02 5.43
C LYS A 88 15.47 -20.56 4.80
N GLY A 89 15.62 -21.41 3.79
CA GLY A 89 14.54 -22.20 3.21
C GLY A 89 13.50 -21.36 2.48
N VAL A 90 12.22 -21.67 2.70
CA VAL A 90 11.08 -21.02 2.03
C VAL A 90 11.04 -19.52 2.29
N ALA A 91 11.45 -19.08 3.49
CA ALA A 91 11.48 -17.66 3.84
C ALA A 91 12.43 -16.85 2.94
N THR A 92 13.55 -17.43 2.50
CA THR A 92 14.47 -16.77 1.55
C THR A 92 13.79 -16.50 0.22
N LYS A 93 12.97 -17.43 -0.29
CA LYS A 93 12.22 -17.23 -1.54
C LYS A 93 11.14 -16.16 -1.43
N ILE A 94 10.52 -16.01 -0.26
CA ILE A 94 9.57 -14.92 -0.02
C ILE A 94 10.30 -13.58 -0.10
N VAL A 95 11.48 -13.46 0.51
CA VAL A 95 12.30 -12.23 0.45
C VAL A 95 12.68 -11.91 -1.00
N GLU A 96 13.19 -12.89 -1.76
CA GLU A 96 13.52 -12.70 -3.18
C GLU A 96 12.32 -12.19 -3.99
N ASN A 97 11.13 -12.75 -3.79
CA ASN A 97 9.92 -12.33 -4.49
C ASN A 97 9.43 -10.92 -4.05
N MET A 98 9.62 -10.56 -2.79
CA MET A 98 9.30 -9.22 -2.29
C MET A 98 10.25 -8.18 -2.89
N ASP A 99 11.54 -8.48 -3.00
CA ASP A 99 12.52 -7.61 -3.65
C ASP A 99 12.20 -7.43 -5.14
N LEU A 100 11.76 -8.49 -5.83
CA LEU A 100 11.30 -8.40 -7.22
C LEU A 100 10.04 -7.53 -7.36
N SER A 101 9.12 -7.57 -6.38
CA SER A 101 7.87 -6.82 -6.41
C SER A 101 8.08 -5.30 -6.36
N LEU A 102 9.23 -4.81 -5.88
CA LEU A 102 9.58 -3.39 -5.86
C LEU A 102 9.63 -2.74 -7.26
N GLN A 103 9.77 -3.55 -8.31
CA GLN A 103 9.81 -3.06 -9.69
C GLN A 103 8.42 -2.71 -10.25
N VAL A 104 7.35 -3.20 -9.60
CA VAL A 104 5.97 -2.99 -10.06
C VAL A 104 5.42 -1.69 -9.47
N PRO A 105 5.11 -0.65 -10.29
CA PRO A 105 4.53 0.60 -9.80
C PRO A 105 3.10 0.35 -9.33
N THR A 106 2.94 0.07 -8.05
CA THR A 106 1.66 -0.35 -7.47
C THR A 106 0.77 0.86 -7.22
N ALA A 107 -0.44 0.84 -7.78
CA ALA A 107 -1.49 1.83 -7.52
C ALA A 107 -2.65 1.16 -6.76
N THR A 108 -3.02 1.71 -5.60
CA THR A 108 -4.04 1.12 -4.72
C THR A 108 -5.39 1.81 -4.89
N SER A 109 -6.47 1.04 -4.99
CA SER A 109 -7.85 1.53 -4.94
C SER A 109 -8.63 0.81 -3.84
N LEU A 110 -9.57 1.51 -3.22
CA LEU A 110 -10.40 0.98 -2.13
C LEU A 110 -11.89 1.19 -2.43
N ARG A 111 -12.69 0.17 -2.13
CA ARG A 111 -14.15 0.17 -2.20
C ARG A 111 -14.71 -0.55 -0.98
N VAL A 112 -15.82 -0.05 -0.47
CA VAL A 112 -16.57 -0.66 0.64
C VAL A 112 -17.83 -1.28 0.08
N LEU A 113 -18.08 -2.56 0.40
CA LEU A 113 -19.23 -3.31 -0.08
C LEU A 113 -20.04 -3.83 1.12
N PRO A 114 -21.37 -3.61 1.16
CA PRO A 114 -22.22 -4.23 2.17
C PRO A 114 -22.36 -5.73 1.90
N VAL A 115 -22.10 -6.56 2.91
CA VAL A 115 -22.02 -8.03 2.76
C VAL A 115 -23.17 -8.80 3.42
N LYS A 116 -24.21 -8.13 3.92
CA LYS A 116 -25.29 -8.79 4.67
C LYS A 116 -25.94 -9.92 3.87
N MET A 117 -26.34 -9.68 2.62
CA MET A 117 -26.95 -10.71 1.77
C MET A 117 -26.01 -11.91 1.57
N MET A 118 -24.73 -11.67 1.30
CA MET A 118 -23.74 -12.75 1.17
C MET A 118 -23.63 -13.60 2.45
N ILE A 119 -23.78 -13.01 3.65
CA ILE A 119 -23.75 -13.74 4.92
C ILE A 119 -24.99 -14.62 5.07
N GLU A 120 -26.18 -14.10 4.77
CA GLU A 120 -27.44 -14.86 4.82
C GLU A 120 -27.39 -16.03 3.81
N ASP A 121 -27.02 -15.76 2.56
CA ASP A 121 -26.92 -16.76 1.48
C ASP A 121 -25.93 -17.87 1.83
N ARG A 122 -24.73 -17.50 2.33
CA ARG A 122 -23.73 -18.46 2.80
C ARG A 122 -24.26 -19.34 3.93
N THR A 123 -25.10 -18.79 4.81
CA THR A 123 -25.70 -19.54 5.92
C THR A 123 -26.70 -20.58 5.42
N VAL A 124 -27.56 -20.20 4.48
CA VAL A 124 -28.52 -21.11 3.83
C VAL A 124 -27.79 -22.22 3.08
N ILE A 125 -26.79 -21.86 2.26
CA ILE A 125 -25.99 -22.83 1.50
C ILE A 125 -25.30 -23.83 2.42
N ASN A 126 -24.60 -23.35 3.46
CA ASN A 126 -23.89 -24.23 4.38
C ASN A 126 -24.81 -25.15 5.19
N THR A 127 -26.02 -24.69 5.50
CA THR A 127 -27.04 -25.54 6.12
C THR A 127 -27.36 -26.74 5.22
N HIS A 128 -27.52 -26.51 3.91
CA HIS A 128 -27.79 -27.58 2.94
C HIS A 128 -26.57 -28.48 2.70
N LEU A 129 -25.37 -27.91 2.57
CA LEU A 129 -24.12 -28.68 2.41
C LEU A 129 -23.88 -29.61 3.61
N LEU A 130 -24.13 -29.12 4.82
CA LEU A 130 -23.99 -29.90 6.05
C LEU A 130 -24.96 -31.09 6.08
N GLN A 131 -26.21 -30.92 5.62
CA GLN A 131 -27.19 -32.01 5.53
C GLN A 131 -26.75 -33.12 4.56
N ARG A 132 -25.90 -32.78 3.58
CA ARG A 132 -25.36 -33.70 2.58
C ARG A 132 -23.98 -34.24 2.94
N ASN A 133 -23.46 -33.93 4.14
CA ASN A 133 -22.07 -34.21 4.54
C ASN A 133 -21.02 -33.66 3.55
N GLU A 134 -21.32 -32.54 2.91
CA GLU A 134 -20.41 -31.85 2.00
C GLU A 134 -19.59 -30.78 2.75
N PRO A 135 -18.36 -30.45 2.28
CA PRO A 135 -17.54 -29.40 2.88
C PRO A 135 -18.24 -28.04 2.89
N LYS A 136 -17.98 -27.24 3.93
CA LYS A 136 -18.55 -25.90 4.05
C LYS A 136 -17.97 -24.95 3.00
N ALA A 137 -18.82 -24.13 2.40
CA ALA A 137 -18.40 -22.98 1.60
C ALA A 137 -17.95 -21.83 2.54
N SER A 138 -16.71 -21.35 2.37
CA SER A 138 -16.19 -20.15 3.04
C SER A 138 -16.36 -18.90 2.18
N PHE A 139 -16.27 -17.69 2.76
CA PHE A 139 -16.32 -16.44 1.99
C PHE A 139 -15.26 -16.38 0.88
N THR A 140 -14.09 -16.99 1.09
CA THR A 140 -13.04 -17.11 0.07
C THR A 140 -13.56 -17.79 -1.21
N HIS A 141 -14.45 -18.78 -1.11
CA HIS A 141 -15.01 -19.45 -2.28
C HIS A 141 -15.89 -18.50 -3.10
N PHE A 142 -16.76 -17.73 -2.43
CA PHE A 142 -17.63 -16.75 -3.08
C PHE A 142 -16.82 -15.62 -3.73
N ILE A 143 -15.81 -15.11 -3.01
CA ILE A 143 -14.94 -14.05 -3.51
C ILE A 143 -14.10 -14.55 -4.70
N ALA A 144 -13.53 -15.76 -4.61
CA ALA A 144 -12.76 -16.35 -5.71
C ALA A 144 -13.63 -16.58 -6.96
N TRP A 145 -14.84 -17.09 -6.79
CA TRP A 145 -15.79 -17.25 -7.90
C TRP A 145 -16.15 -15.90 -8.55
N ALA A 146 -16.41 -14.88 -7.73
CA ALA A 146 -16.67 -13.53 -8.22
C ALA A 146 -15.47 -12.93 -8.96
N ILE A 147 -14.24 -13.16 -8.49
CA ILE A 147 -13.01 -12.73 -9.18
C ILE A 147 -12.91 -13.42 -10.55
N ILE A 148 -13.13 -14.73 -10.64
CA ILE A 148 -13.09 -15.46 -11.92
C ILE A 148 -14.10 -14.87 -12.90
N LYS A 149 -15.33 -14.58 -12.44
CA LYS A 149 -16.34 -13.91 -13.27
C LYS A 149 -15.94 -12.50 -13.69
N ALA A 150 -15.29 -11.74 -12.82
CA ALA A 150 -14.75 -10.43 -13.18
C ALA A 150 -13.61 -10.54 -14.21
N LEU A 151 -12.77 -11.59 -14.16
CA LEU A 151 -11.71 -11.79 -15.16
C LEU A 151 -12.26 -12.15 -16.54
N GLU A 152 -13.42 -12.82 -16.63
CA GLU A 152 -14.12 -13.07 -17.90
C GLU A 152 -14.61 -11.75 -18.53
N GLU A 153 -15.14 -10.82 -17.74
CA GLU A 153 -15.65 -9.52 -18.21
C GLU A 153 -14.53 -8.49 -18.46
N PHE A 154 -13.47 -8.53 -17.65
CA PHE A 154 -12.34 -7.61 -17.70
C PHE A 154 -11.00 -8.37 -17.92
N PRO A 155 -10.75 -8.96 -19.10
CA PRO A 155 -9.52 -9.71 -19.36
C PRO A 155 -8.25 -8.85 -19.29
N GLY A 156 -8.41 -7.52 -19.34
CA GLY A 156 -7.34 -6.54 -19.16
C GLY A 156 -6.56 -6.67 -17.84
N VAL A 157 -7.18 -7.20 -16.78
CA VAL A 157 -6.53 -7.35 -15.47
C VAL A 157 -5.81 -8.69 -15.28
N ASN A 158 -5.92 -9.63 -16.23
CA ASN A 158 -5.24 -10.93 -16.18
C ASN A 158 -4.09 -11.03 -17.21
N ASN A 159 -3.26 -9.98 -17.30
CA ASN A 159 -2.14 -9.94 -18.23
C ASN A 159 -0.81 -9.85 -17.48
N ALA A 160 0.27 -10.31 -18.10
CA ALA A 160 1.63 -10.13 -17.59
C ALA A 160 2.41 -9.16 -18.46
N TYR A 161 3.37 -8.47 -17.84
CA TYR A 161 4.30 -7.58 -18.53
C TYR A 161 5.62 -8.32 -18.80
N HIS A 162 6.15 -8.19 -20.01
CA HIS A 162 7.44 -8.75 -20.40
C HIS A 162 8.28 -7.69 -21.12
N PHE A 163 9.58 -7.68 -20.84
CA PHE A 163 10.55 -6.80 -21.49
C PHE A 163 11.74 -7.65 -21.93
N ASP A 164 12.04 -7.65 -23.24
CA ASP A 164 13.13 -8.44 -23.82
C ASP A 164 14.48 -7.70 -23.84
N GLY A 165 14.50 -6.42 -23.46
CA GLY A 165 15.66 -5.53 -23.53
C GLY A 165 15.48 -4.38 -24.51
N ASP A 166 14.65 -4.57 -25.54
CA ASP A 166 14.41 -3.58 -26.61
C ASP A 166 12.94 -3.15 -26.67
N ASN A 167 12.01 -4.07 -26.42
CA ASN A 167 10.57 -3.89 -26.60
C ASN A 167 9.76 -4.29 -25.36
N HIS A 168 8.63 -3.61 -25.18
CA HIS A 168 7.67 -3.88 -24.12
C HIS A 168 6.50 -4.70 -24.64
N TYR A 169 6.23 -5.85 -24.01
CA TYR A 169 5.15 -6.74 -24.39
C TYR A 169 4.12 -6.87 -23.28
N LYS A 170 2.86 -6.92 -23.73
CA LYS A 170 1.74 -7.42 -22.95
C LYS A 170 1.56 -8.90 -23.29
N VAL A 171 1.71 -9.76 -22.30
CA VAL A 171 1.39 -11.18 -22.37
C VAL A 171 -0.09 -11.34 -21.98
N VAL A 172 -0.89 -11.87 -22.90
CA VAL A 172 -2.35 -12.08 -22.77
C VAL A 172 -2.64 -13.55 -22.54
#